data_AF-A0A3M2BP59-F1
#
_entry.id   AF-A0A3M2BP59-F1
#
_cell.length_a   1.000
_cell.length_b   1.000
_cell.length_c   1.000
_cell.angle_alpha   90.00
_cell.angle_beta   90.00
_cell.angle_gamma   90.00
#
_symmetry.space_group_name_H-M   'P 1'
#
loop_
_entity.id
_entity.type
_entity.pdbx_description
1 polymer ?
#
loop_
_entity_poly.entity_id
_entity_poly.type
_entity_poly.pdbx_seq_one_letter_code
_entity_poly.pdbx_strand_id
1 'polypeptide(L)'
;AFSKLEAYAARLALVVHCARLAASDPTLEHPDQIDRASIEVGIRIVRWLVDEALRIYAMQAEDESAREIRHRKELVERQGGSVSVRDWQRLRSLKTSADAEAELRELVDADAGAFHETAPGPRGGRPSRRFVLHGFDAADTTPPPDAPNPVVPPWGKVSSVLSVSEPAKSAAASA
;
A
#
# COMPACT_ATOMS: atom_id res chain seq x y z
N ALA A 1 6.70 26.35 -19.03
CA ALA A 1 6.75 26.85 -17.65
C ALA A 1 7.74 28.01 -17.50
N PHE A 2 8.96 27.91 -18.04
CA PHE A 2 9.99 28.96 -18.01
C PHE A 2 9.57 30.34 -18.54
N SER A 3 8.79 30.40 -19.62
CA SER A 3 8.29 31.67 -20.18
C SER A 3 7.41 32.48 -19.22
N LYS A 4 6.77 31.83 -18.23
CA LYS A 4 6.04 32.53 -17.16
C LYS A 4 7.00 33.09 -16.11
N LEU A 5 8.09 32.39 -15.81
CA LEU A 5 9.10 32.81 -14.84
C LEU A 5 9.89 34.03 -15.32
N GLU A 6 10.23 34.09 -16.60
CA GLU A 6 10.86 35.27 -17.21
C GLU A 6 9.93 36.49 -17.14
N ALA A 7 8.64 36.30 -17.45
CA ALA A 7 7.63 37.35 -17.28
C ALA A 7 7.48 37.78 -15.81
N TYR A 8 7.62 36.87 -14.84
CA TYR A 8 7.63 37.22 -13.41
C TYR A 8 8.86 38.00 -13.00
N ALA A 9 10.04 37.70 -13.56
CA ALA A 9 11.27 38.45 -13.26
C ALA A 9 11.11 39.92 -13.66
N ALA A 10 10.55 40.19 -14.85
CA ALA A 10 10.27 41.54 -15.31
C ALA A 10 9.24 42.27 -14.43
N ARG A 11 8.16 41.58 -14.01
CA ARG A 11 7.14 42.17 -13.11
C ARG A 11 7.70 42.48 -11.73
N LEU A 12 8.52 41.59 -11.17
CA LEU A 12 9.16 41.79 -9.88
C LEU A 12 10.21 42.90 -9.94
N ALA A 13 10.94 43.01 -11.04
CA ALA A 13 11.85 44.12 -11.29
C ALA A 13 11.12 45.47 -11.27
N LEU A 14 9.94 45.56 -11.90
CA LEU A 14 9.10 46.76 -11.84
C LEU A 14 8.66 47.08 -10.41
N VAL A 15 8.19 46.08 -9.65
CA VAL A 15 7.78 46.29 -8.24
C VAL A 15 8.95 46.78 -7.39
N VAL A 16 10.14 46.18 -7.54
CA VAL A 16 11.36 46.60 -6.84
C VAL A 16 11.74 48.03 -7.23
N HIS A 17 11.67 48.37 -8.52
CA HIS A 17 11.97 49.71 -9.00
C HIS A 17 11.00 50.75 -8.41
N CYS A 18 9.69 50.48 -8.42
CA CYS A 18 8.69 51.33 -7.79
C CYS A 18 8.92 51.49 -6.29
N ALA A 19 9.34 50.43 -5.60
CA ALA A 19 9.66 50.49 -4.17
C ALA A 19 10.90 51.37 -3.90
N ARG A 20 11.96 51.25 -4.72
CA ARG A 20 13.15 52.10 -4.64
C ARG A 20 12.81 53.56 -4.92
N LEU A 21 11.94 53.82 -5.91
CA LEU A 21 11.45 55.16 -6.21
C LEU A 21 10.67 55.75 -5.03
N ALA A 22 9.73 55.01 -4.45
CA ALA A 22 8.97 55.44 -3.28
C ALA A 22 9.86 55.69 -2.05
N ALA A 23 10.97 54.94 -1.92
CA ALA A 23 11.96 55.12 -0.87
C ALA A 23 12.93 56.29 -1.13
N SER A 24 12.79 57.02 -2.25
CA SER A 24 13.73 58.07 -2.67
C SER A 24 15.18 57.58 -2.72
N ASP A 25 15.38 56.36 -3.24
CA ASP A 25 16.72 55.76 -3.37
C ASP A 25 17.64 56.68 -4.20
N PRO A 26 18.74 57.21 -3.62
CA PRO A 26 19.61 58.17 -4.29
C PRO A 26 20.41 57.56 -5.44
N THR A 27 20.41 56.24 -5.59
CA THR A 27 21.08 55.53 -6.69
C THR A 27 20.23 55.44 -7.96
N LEU A 28 18.96 55.88 -7.91
CA LEU A 28 18.08 55.92 -9.07
C LEU A 28 18.34 57.19 -9.91
N GLU A 29 18.97 57.02 -11.07
CA GLU A 29 19.24 58.12 -11.99
C GLU A 29 18.01 58.50 -12.83
N HIS A 30 17.18 57.52 -13.19
CA HIS A 30 16.03 57.69 -14.08
C HIS A 30 14.77 57.07 -13.47
N PRO A 31 13.90 57.88 -12.83
CA PRO A 31 12.68 57.39 -12.16
C PRO A 31 11.66 56.68 -13.07
N ASP A 32 11.70 56.97 -14.37
CA ASP A 32 10.78 56.48 -15.38
C ASP A 32 11.32 55.27 -16.17
N GLN A 33 12.55 54.85 -15.87
CA GLN A 33 13.22 53.75 -16.57
C GLN A 33 13.69 52.70 -15.56
N ILE A 34 13.19 51.47 -15.74
CA ILE A 34 13.63 50.34 -14.92
C ILE A 34 15.13 50.12 -15.15
N ASP A 35 15.92 50.35 -14.11
CA ASP A 35 17.36 50.21 -14.15
C ASP A 35 17.82 48.74 -14.02
N ARG A 36 19.08 48.52 -14.38
CA ARG A 36 19.71 47.19 -14.33
C ARG A 36 19.66 46.58 -12.92
N ALA A 37 19.87 47.37 -11.88
CA ALA A 37 19.87 46.88 -10.51
C ALA A 37 18.49 46.29 -10.12
N SER A 38 17.40 46.95 -10.50
CA SER A 38 16.05 46.42 -10.24
C SER A 38 15.78 45.12 -11.00
N ILE A 39 16.25 45.01 -12.26
CA ILE A 39 16.15 43.78 -13.05
C ILE A 39 16.92 42.63 -12.39
N GLU A 40 18.15 42.87 -11.96
CA GLU A 40 18.98 41.86 -11.31
C GLU A 40 18.36 41.37 -9.99
N VAL A 41 17.73 42.25 -9.23
CA VAL A 41 16.97 41.85 -8.02
C VAL A 41 15.74 41.01 -8.40
N GLY A 42 14.96 41.42 -9.41
CA GLY A 42 13.81 40.64 -9.89
C GLY A 42 14.18 39.22 -10.31
N ILE A 43 15.28 39.06 -11.06
CA ILE A 43 15.82 37.75 -11.46
C ILE A 43 16.22 36.93 -10.23
N ARG A 44 16.89 37.55 -9.25
CA ARG A 44 17.34 36.88 -8.03
C ARG A 44 16.17 36.34 -7.21
N ILE A 45 15.10 37.12 -7.07
CA ILE A 45 13.88 36.71 -6.36
C ILE A 45 13.25 35.50 -7.06
N VAL A 46 13.09 35.54 -8.39
CA VAL A 46 12.50 34.41 -9.13
C VAL A 46 13.32 33.14 -8.97
N ARG A 47 14.65 33.23 -9.08
CA ARG A 47 15.54 32.07 -8.88
C ARG A 47 15.36 31.48 -7.47
N TRP A 48 15.39 32.33 -6.45
CA TRP A 48 15.16 31.88 -5.08
C TRP A 48 13.77 31.23 -4.90
N LEU A 49 12.71 31.79 -5.48
CA LEU A 49 11.36 31.22 -5.42
C LEU A 49 11.28 29.84 -6.08
N VAL A 50 12.00 29.63 -7.19
CA VAL A 50 12.07 28.33 -7.85
C VAL A 50 12.78 27.32 -6.97
N ASP A 51 13.95 27.67 -6.43
CA ASP A 51 14.72 26.79 -5.55
C ASP A 51 13.94 26.45 -4.28
N GLU A 52 13.24 27.43 -3.71
CA GLU A 52 12.43 27.25 -2.52
C GLU A 52 11.19 26.38 -2.79
N ALA A 53 10.53 26.57 -3.94
CA ALA A 53 9.44 25.70 -4.35
C ALA A 53 9.91 24.24 -4.49
N LEU A 54 11.09 24.02 -5.10
CA LEU A 54 11.67 22.68 -5.23
C LEU A 54 11.99 22.07 -3.86
N ARG A 55 12.55 22.86 -2.93
CA ARG A 55 12.81 22.41 -1.55
C ARG A 55 11.53 21.98 -0.84
N ILE A 56 10.47 22.80 -0.94
CA ILE A 56 9.17 22.50 -0.35
C ILE A 56 8.53 21.25 -0.98
N TYR A 57 8.64 21.09 -2.29
CA TYR A 57 8.13 19.89 -2.96
C TYR A 57 8.92 18.63 -2.59
N ALA A 58 10.24 18.74 -2.41
CA ALA A 58 11.07 17.62 -1.95
C ALA A 58 10.67 17.17 -0.53
N MET A 59 10.55 18.12 0.41
CA MET A 59 10.10 17.82 1.78
C MET A 59 8.71 17.19 1.81
N GLN A 60 7.76 17.72 1.04
CA GLN A 60 6.42 17.15 0.97
C GLN A 60 6.38 15.75 0.34
N ALA A 61 7.26 15.48 -0.63
CA ALA A 61 7.38 14.14 -1.21
C ALA A 61 7.91 13.13 -0.19
N GLU A 62 8.89 13.52 0.63
CA GLU A 62 9.37 12.71 1.75
C GLU A 62 8.24 12.44 2.76
N ASP A 63 7.48 13.46 3.15
CA ASP A 63 6.36 13.33 4.09
C ASP A 63 5.25 12.41 3.55
N GLU A 64 4.89 12.52 2.27
CA GLU A 64 3.86 11.66 1.66
C GLU A 64 4.36 10.20 1.56
N SER A 65 5.64 9.97 1.27
CA SER A 65 6.20 8.61 1.27
C SER A 65 6.12 7.95 2.66
N ALA A 66 6.43 8.69 3.73
CA ALA A 66 6.30 8.19 5.10
C ALA A 66 4.83 7.95 5.49
N ARG A 67 3.92 8.79 5.00
CA ARG A 67 2.48 8.62 5.18
C ARG A 67 1.95 7.38 4.46
N GLU A 68 2.39 7.15 3.22
CA GLU A 68 2.03 5.97 2.44
C GLU A 68 2.52 4.69 3.12
N ILE A 69 3.78 4.66 3.61
CA ILE A 69 4.30 3.52 4.36
C ILE A 69 3.42 3.21 5.58
N ARG A 70 3.05 4.24 6.36
CA ARG A 70 2.14 4.08 7.51
C ARG A 70 0.79 3.53 7.09
N HIS A 71 0.19 4.08 6.04
CA HIS A 71 -1.11 3.64 5.55
C HIS A 71 -1.07 2.19 5.05
N ARG A 72 -0.02 1.80 4.34
CA ARG A 72 0.19 0.43 3.86
C ARG A 72 0.36 -0.54 5.03
N LYS A 73 1.11 -0.15 6.07
CA LYS A 73 1.21 -0.91 7.32
C LYS A 73 -0.17 -1.14 7.95
N GLU A 74 -0.95 -0.09 8.17
CA GLU A 74 -2.30 -0.18 8.73
C GLU A 74 -3.23 -1.09 7.89
N LEU A 75 -3.09 -1.08 6.56
CA LEU A 75 -3.84 -1.96 5.68
C LEU A 75 -3.46 -3.44 5.86
N VAL A 76 -2.16 -3.74 6.00
CA VAL A 76 -1.70 -5.11 6.25
C VAL A 76 -2.13 -5.57 7.66
N GLU A 77 -2.08 -4.70 8.67
CA GLU A 77 -2.59 -4.98 10.02
C GLU A 77 -4.08 -5.36 9.99
N ARG A 78 -4.90 -4.63 9.22
CA ARG A 78 -6.33 -4.95 9.02
C ARG A 78 -6.57 -6.31 8.34
N GLN A 79 -5.58 -6.84 7.62
CA GLN A 79 -5.62 -8.18 7.02
C GLN A 79 -5.03 -9.26 7.93
N GLY A 80 -4.86 -8.98 9.22
CA GLY A 80 -4.28 -9.92 10.18
C GLY A 80 -2.75 -9.96 10.16
N GLY A 81 -2.10 -8.93 9.59
CA GLY A 81 -0.66 -8.77 9.62
C GLY A 81 0.13 -9.57 8.59
N SER A 82 -0.53 -10.29 7.68
CA SER A 82 0.10 -11.11 6.64
C SER A 82 -0.65 -11.01 5.31
N VAL A 83 0.07 -10.78 4.22
CA VAL A 83 -0.51 -10.71 2.86
C VAL A 83 0.40 -11.38 1.83
N SER A 84 -0.19 -12.07 0.84
CA SER A 84 0.58 -12.47 -0.36
C SER A 84 0.67 -11.32 -1.36
N VAL A 85 1.64 -11.37 -2.28
CA VAL A 85 1.76 -10.39 -3.38
C VAL A 85 0.47 -10.28 -4.18
N ARG A 86 -0.24 -11.40 -4.38
CA ARG A 86 -1.50 -11.45 -5.12
C ARG A 86 -2.66 -10.85 -4.33
N ASP A 87 -2.70 -11.06 -3.02
CA ASP A 87 -3.71 -10.46 -2.13
C ASP A 87 -3.50 -8.95 -2.08
N TRP A 88 -2.24 -8.51 -1.93
CA TRP A 88 -1.87 -7.09 -1.94
C TRP A 88 -2.22 -6.40 -3.26
N GLN A 89 -1.90 -7.02 -4.40
CA GLN A 89 -2.26 -6.52 -5.71
C GLN A 89 -3.77 -6.28 -5.83
N ARG A 90 -4.60 -7.22 -5.35
CA ARG A 90 -6.07 -7.11 -5.39
C ARG A 90 -6.59 -6.05 -4.43
N LEU A 91 -6.08 -6.04 -3.19
CA LEU A 91 -6.46 -5.09 -2.15
C LEU A 91 -6.18 -3.65 -2.59
N ARG A 92 -5.05 -3.43 -3.26
CA ARG A 92 -4.61 -2.13 -3.76
C ARG A 92 -5.06 -1.82 -5.18
N SER A 93 -5.76 -2.74 -5.84
CA SER A 93 -6.16 -2.64 -7.26
C SER A 93 -4.99 -2.30 -8.20
N LEU A 94 -3.80 -2.86 -7.93
CA LEU A 94 -2.59 -2.61 -8.72
C LEU A 94 -2.62 -3.35 -10.05
N LYS A 95 -2.05 -2.69 -11.07
CA LYS A 95 -2.06 -3.21 -12.45
C LYS A 95 -1.25 -4.49 -12.58
N THR A 96 -0.10 -4.59 -11.92
CA THR A 96 0.79 -5.75 -12.04
C THR A 96 1.20 -6.30 -10.67
N SER A 97 1.62 -7.56 -10.65
CA SER A 97 2.21 -8.18 -9.46
C SER A 97 3.58 -7.59 -9.12
N ALA A 98 4.29 -7.03 -10.10
CA ALA A 98 5.57 -6.38 -9.88
C ALA A 98 5.41 -5.08 -9.08
N ASP A 99 4.36 -4.29 -9.38
CA ASP A 99 4.02 -3.08 -8.61
C ASP A 99 3.66 -3.46 -7.16
N ALA A 100 2.88 -4.53 -6.99
CA ALA A 100 2.52 -5.03 -5.66
C ALA A 100 3.74 -5.52 -4.87
N GLU A 101 4.67 -6.23 -5.52
CA GLU A 101 5.90 -6.65 -4.86
C GLU A 101 6.81 -5.46 -4.54
N ALA A 102 6.84 -4.42 -5.38
CA ALA A 102 7.59 -3.18 -5.10
C ALA A 102 7.03 -2.44 -3.88
N GLU A 103 5.71 -2.22 -3.79
CA GLU A 103 5.09 -1.57 -2.63
C GLU A 103 5.36 -2.35 -1.32
N LEU A 104 5.36 -3.70 -1.38
CA LEU A 104 5.68 -4.55 -0.23
C LEU A 104 7.17 -4.53 0.10
N ARG A 105 8.06 -4.42 -0.88
CA ARG A 105 9.51 -4.24 -0.63
C ARG A 105 9.79 -2.91 0.04
N GLU A 106 9.10 -1.83 -0.30
CA GLU A 106 9.24 -0.55 0.41
C GLU A 106 8.89 -0.68 1.92
N LEU A 107 7.95 -1.55 2.28
CA LEU A 107 7.69 -1.87 3.69
C LEU A 107 8.83 -2.66 4.35
N VAL A 108 9.49 -3.55 3.61
CA VAL A 108 10.70 -4.26 4.09
C VAL A 108 11.86 -3.28 4.27
N ASP A 109 12.08 -2.40 3.30
CA ASP A 109 13.14 -1.38 3.35
C ASP A 109 12.92 -0.37 4.49
N ALA A 110 11.66 -0.14 4.87
CA ALA A 110 11.27 0.66 6.03
C ALA A 110 11.27 -0.12 7.37
N ASP A 111 11.82 -1.35 7.40
CA ASP A 111 11.90 -2.22 8.58
C ASP A 111 10.53 -2.50 9.24
N ALA A 112 9.46 -2.57 8.43
CA ALA A 112 8.10 -2.81 8.93
C ALA A 112 7.73 -4.31 8.97
N GLY A 113 8.44 -5.15 8.24
CA GLY A 113 8.17 -6.59 8.15
C GLY A 113 9.11 -7.31 7.18
N ALA A 114 8.88 -8.61 6.98
CA ALA A 114 9.70 -9.45 6.13
C ALA A 114 8.87 -10.41 5.27
N PHE A 115 9.46 -10.86 4.16
CA PHE A 115 8.90 -11.96 3.39
C PHE A 115 9.25 -13.30 4.05
N HIS A 116 8.23 -14.12 4.30
CA HIS A 116 8.37 -15.49 4.76
C HIS A 116 7.89 -16.47 3.69
N GLU A 117 8.61 -17.58 3.54
CA GLU A 117 8.17 -18.71 2.76
C GLU A 117 7.34 -19.64 3.64
N THR A 118 6.08 -19.84 3.30
CA THR A 118 5.22 -20.81 3.99
C THR A 118 5.42 -22.18 3.35
N ALA A 119 5.80 -23.17 4.16
CA ALA A 119 5.95 -24.55 3.71
C ALA A 119 4.60 -25.13 3.22
N PRO A 120 4.62 -26.09 2.27
CA PRO A 120 3.43 -26.83 1.85
C PRO A 120 2.68 -27.42 3.05
N GLY A 121 1.39 -27.11 3.18
CA GLY A 121 0.54 -27.76 4.17
C GLY A 121 0.39 -29.27 3.92
N PRO A 122 -0.13 -30.05 4.89
CA PRO A 122 -0.20 -31.52 4.85
C PRO A 122 -1.03 -32.11 3.69
N ARG A 123 -1.80 -31.29 2.97
CA ARG A 123 -2.53 -31.70 1.75
C ARG A 123 -1.77 -31.43 0.44
N GLY A 124 -0.50 -31.00 0.51
CA GLY A 124 0.32 -30.66 -0.65
C GLY A 124 -0.14 -29.36 -1.31
N GLY A 125 0.46 -28.24 -0.90
CA GLY A 125 0.29 -26.94 -1.53
C GLY A 125 1.60 -26.43 -2.15
N ARG A 126 1.53 -25.57 -3.16
CA ARG A 126 2.72 -24.86 -3.65
C ARG A 126 3.23 -23.94 -2.54
N PRO A 127 4.56 -23.88 -2.26
CA PRO A 127 5.12 -22.90 -1.35
C PRO A 127 4.63 -21.51 -1.74
N SER A 128 4.12 -20.76 -0.76
CA SER A 128 3.61 -19.41 -0.99
C SER A 128 4.46 -18.42 -0.22
N ARG A 129 4.85 -17.34 -0.90
CA ARG A 129 5.64 -16.25 -0.33
C ARG A 129 4.68 -15.18 0.17
N ARG A 130 4.74 -14.86 1.47
CA ARG A 130 3.89 -13.86 2.11
C ARG A 130 4.74 -12.82 2.82
N PHE A 131 4.31 -11.56 2.76
CA PHE A 131 4.85 -10.49 3.58
C PHE A 131 4.14 -10.54 4.94
N VAL A 132 4.91 -10.47 6.03
CA VAL A 132 4.41 -10.50 7.40
C VAL A 132 4.96 -9.29 8.14
N LEU A 133 4.07 -8.53 8.78
CA LEU A 133 4.46 -7.40 9.63
C LEU A 133 5.17 -7.88 10.90
N HIS A 134 6.13 -7.10 11.37
CA HIS A 134 6.73 -7.35 12.68
C HIS A 134 5.66 -7.26 13.80
N GLY A 135 5.73 -8.19 14.75
CA GLY A 135 4.73 -8.33 15.83
C GLY A 135 3.52 -9.19 15.45
N PHE A 136 3.45 -9.69 14.22
CA PHE A 136 2.46 -10.67 13.78
C PHE A 136 3.15 -12.00 13.44
N ASP A 137 2.51 -13.11 13.79
CA ASP A 137 2.98 -14.42 13.37
C ASP A 137 2.51 -14.72 11.94
N ALA A 138 3.35 -15.40 11.16
CA ALA A 138 3.02 -15.89 9.82
C ALA A 138 1.94 -17.00 9.81
N ALA A 139 1.23 -17.19 10.93
CA ALA A 139 0.30 -18.28 11.13
C ALA A 139 -0.94 -18.08 10.25
N ASP A 140 -1.03 -18.90 9.21
CA ASP A 140 -2.25 -19.11 8.44
C ASP A 140 -3.28 -19.81 9.34
N THR A 141 -3.97 -19.05 10.19
CA THR A 141 -5.20 -19.53 10.82
C THR A 141 -6.32 -19.47 9.78
N THR A 142 -6.23 -20.32 8.77
CA THR A 142 -7.47 -20.89 8.22
C THR A 142 -8.06 -21.71 9.37
N PRO A 143 -9.19 -21.31 9.99
CA PRO A 143 -9.84 -22.17 10.96
C PRO A 143 -10.07 -23.51 10.27
N PRO A 144 -9.72 -24.66 10.88
CA PRO A 144 -10.07 -25.95 10.30
C PRO A 144 -11.57 -25.90 9.99
N PRO A 145 -12.01 -26.34 8.79
CA PRO A 145 -13.43 -26.36 8.48
C PRO A 145 -14.09 -27.12 9.61
N ASP A 146 -14.99 -26.46 10.33
CA ASP A 146 -15.79 -27.08 11.39
C ASP A 146 -16.27 -28.42 10.84
N ALA A 147 -15.74 -29.50 11.40
CA ALA A 147 -16.20 -30.82 11.05
C ALA A 147 -17.72 -30.77 11.26
N PRO A 148 -18.54 -31.10 10.25
CA PRO A 148 -19.99 -31.06 10.42
C PRO A 148 -20.32 -31.94 11.61
N ASN A 149 -20.83 -31.29 12.66
CA ASN A 149 -21.33 -31.95 13.86
C ASN A 149 -22.27 -33.07 13.37
N PRO A 150 -22.04 -34.35 13.69
CA PRO A 150 -22.93 -35.40 13.23
C PRO A 150 -24.32 -35.10 13.80
N VAL A 151 -25.21 -34.61 12.94
CA VAL A 151 -26.63 -34.44 13.25
C VAL A 151 -27.15 -35.85 13.48
N VAL A 152 -27.23 -36.24 14.75
CA VAL A 152 -27.95 -37.43 15.16
C VAL A 152 -29.43 -37.13 14.89
N PRO A 153 -30.11 -37.86 13.98
CA PRO A 153 -31.53 -37.64 13.76
C PRO A 153 -32.33 -37.98 15.03
N PRO A 154 -33.39 -37.21 15.38
CA PRO A 154 -34.04 -37.28 16.69
C PRO A 154 -34.96 -38.50 16.89
N TRP A 155 -34.94 -39.50 16.02
CA TRP A 155 -35.78 -40.70 16.19
C TRP A 155 -34.92 -41.89 16.58
N GLY A 156 -34.68 -42.00 17.89
CA GLY A 156 -34.29 -43.25 18.51
C GLY A 156 -35.45 -44.25 18.49
N LYS A 157 -35.15 -45.45 17.96
CA LYS A 157 -35.86 -46.72 18.13
C LYS A 157 -37.28 -46.82 17.54
N VAL A 158 -37.36 -47.41 16.36
CA VAL A 158 -38.44 -48.35 16.06
C VAL A 158 -37.81 -49.68 15.65
N SER A 159 -38.10 -50.71 16.44
CA SER A 159 -37.82 -52.10 16.13
C SER A 159 -38.56 -52.47 14.85
N SER A 160 -37.83 -52.86 13.81
CA SER A 160 -38.42 -53.50 12.64
C SER A 160 -38.05 -54.98 12.67
N VAL A 161 -38.93 -55.74 13.32
CA VAL A 161 -39.13 -57.16 13.03
C VAL A 161 -39.72 -57.22 11.63
N LEU A 162 -39.03 -57.90 10.71
CA LEU A 162 -39.57 -58.72 9.62
C LEU A 162 -38.44 -59.04 8.61
N SER A 163 -37.90 -60.24 8.70
CA SER A 163 -37.39 -60.95 7.52
C SER A 163 -37.76 -62.41 7.66
N VAL A 164 -38.82 -62.78 6.96
CA VAL A 164 -39.16 -64.16 6.59
C VAL A 164 -38.88 -64.26 5.09
N SER A 165 -37.99 -65.18 4.71
CA SER A 165 -37.98 -65.96 3.46
C SER A 165 -36.98 -67.10 3.71
N GLU A 166 -37.42 -68.32 4.05
CA GLU A 166 -37.91 -69.42 3.20
C GLU A 166 -36.82 -70.48 2.90
N PRO A 167 -37.21 -71.75 2.61
CA PRO A 167 -36.48 -72.95 3.03
C PRO A 167 -35.73 -73.65 1.89
N ALA A 168 -34.78 -74.55 2.21
CA ALA A 168 -34.68 -75.90 1.65
C ALA A 168 -33.37 -76.65 2.03
N LYS A 169 -33.58 -77.84 2.61
CA LYS A 169 -32.95 -79.15 2.33
C LYS A 169 -31.43 -79.40 2.39
N SER A 170 -31.17 -80.58 2.97
CA SER A 170 -30.16 -81.60 2.64
C SER A 170 -28.90 -81.56 3.52
N ALA A 171 -28.77 -82.38 4.56
CA ALA A 171 -28.61 -83.85 4.64
C ALA A 171 -27.15 -84.29 4.75
N ALA A 172 -27.00 -85.40 5.48
CA ALA A 172 -25.82 -86.24 5.70
C ALA A 172 -24.84 -85.76 6.79
N ALA A 173 -24.26 -86.60 7.65
CA ALA A 173 -24.44 -88.01 8.03
C ALA A 173 -23.32 -88.29 9.05
N SER A 174 -23.57 -89.21 10.01
CA SER A 174 -22.59 -90.11 10.65
C SER A 174 -21.49 -89.48 11.54
N ALA A 175 -21.12 -90.01 12.69
CA ALA A 175 -21.45 -91.25 13.40
C ALA A 175 -21.24 -91.01 14.91
#